data_AF-A0A847B254-F1
#
_entry.id   AF-A0A847B254-F1
#
_cell.length_a   1.000
_cell.length_b   1.000
_cell.length_c   1.000
_cell.angle_alpha   90.00
_cell.angle_beta   90.00
_cell.angle_gamma   90.00
#
_symmetry.space_group_name_H-M   'P 1'
#
loop_
_entity.id
_entity.type
_entity.pdbx_description
1 polymer ?
#
loop_
_entity_poly.entity_id
_entity_poly.type
_entity_poly.pdbx_seq_one_letter_code
_entity_poly.pdbx_strand_id
1 'polypeptide(L)'
;MAKLNIIRRCYSCGVVLQSKDPQKDGYVENEFLQDLSKGVLFCSKCFHSEKYNLAPREASLDHEFFTLIADAQATDALIVYVINLFSFEAGFIRALNHWLSGLDILVLANKRDILPDDIDDEQLKEYVAHRLRVEKLKVLDVKLVSASASYNIRDVIDVIKDLRRRRDVYIIGQKHSGKTTLMEAFLKEYKNLSRTNIITQNYPGTNLKVMQIPIDQSTYFYDTPGLGNDNSVLEKVEKPVLKAIVPVKKIEKRRFTITKTQSLFIGGLARIELVEGEKTAVGCYFSDDVDIKKIVLPDANKQFLRTLSKDLLHPTSKNLQSLKDFDIYDIVVDEEGSRDIGINGLGWLSFIGANQTFRLYLPKGVSFYTTRSKIQDVK
;
A
#
# COMPACT_ATOMS: atom_id res chain seq x y z
N MET A 1 -42.48 46.61 -0.38
CA MET A 1 -41.86 45.52 0.41
C MET A 1 -40.50 45.22 -0.19
N ALA A 2 -39.41 45.38 0.58
CA ALA A 2 -38.06 45.10 0.08
C ALA A 2 -37.86 43.57 -0.06
N LYS A 3 -37.43 43.11 -1.23
CA LYS A 3 -37.03 41.70 -1.43
C LYS A 3 -35.69 41.48 -0.73
N LEU A 4 -35.70 40.75 0.38
CA LEU A 4 -34.48 40.25 1.03
C LEU A 4 -33.86 39.15 0.17
N ASN A 5 -32.78 39.47 -0.54
CA ASN A 5 -31.96 38.47 -1.21
C ASN A 5 -30.94 37.91 -0.22
N ILE A 6 -31.14 36.67 0.22
CA ILE A 6 -30.16 35.95 1.05
C ILE A 6 -28.99 35.56 0.15
N ILE A 7 -27.84 36.21 0.33
CA ILE A 7 -26.60 35.86 -0.36
C ILE A 7 -25.98 34.65 0.35
N ARG A 8 -25.83 33.55 -0.38
CA ARG A 8 -25.22 32.31 0.13
C ARG A 8 -23.77 32.20 -0.34
N ARG A 9 -22.88 31.63 0.48
CA ARG A 9 -21.47 31.48 0.15
C ARG A 9 -21.02 30.02 0.30
N CYS A 10 -20.10 29.60 -0.55
CA CYS A 10 -19.42 28.31 -0.46
C CYS A 10 -18.66 28.21 0.86
N TYR A 11 -18.81 27.10 1.58
CA TYR A 11 -18.13 26.86 2.84
C TYR A 11 -16.60 26.85 2.71
N SER A 12 -16.08 26.27 1.62
CA SER A 12 -14.63 26.08 1.40
C SER A 12 -13.93 27.33 0.88
N CYS A 13 -14.40 27.93 -0.21
CA CYS A 13 -13.74 29.07 -0.86
C CYS A 13 -14.40 30.43 -0.63
N GLY A 14 -15.55 30.49 0.03
CA GLY A 14 -16.23 31.75 0.36
C GLY A 14 -16.88 32.49 -0.81
N VAL A 15 -16.83 31.95 -2.04
CA VAL A 15 -17.50 32.53 -3.22
C VAL A 15 -19.02 32.51 -3.08
N VAL A 16 -19.71 33.49 -3.66
CA VAL A 16 -21.18 33.53 -3.67
C VAL A 16 -21.72 32.37 -4.51
N LEU A 17 -22.66 31.62 -3.95
CA LEU A 17 -23.29 30.48 -4.62
C LEU A 17 -24.36 30.95 -5.61
N GLN A 18 -24.41 30.28 -6.76
CA GLN A 18 -25.34 30.56 -7.84
C GLN A 18 -25.73 29.26 -8.56
N SER A 19 -26.93 29.19 -9.14
CA SER A 19 -27.42 28.01 -9.88
C SER A 19 -27.74 28.31 -11.35
N LYS A 20 -27.25 29.44 -11.88
CA LYS A 20 -27.58 29.94 -13.21
C LYS A 20 -26.62 29.48 -14.30
N ASP A 21 -25.33 29.42 -14.00
CA ASP A 21 -24.28 29.16 -15.00
C ASP A 21 -23.29 28.10 -14.48
N PRO A 22 -23.34 26.86 -14.99
CA PRO A 22 -22.45 25.77 -14.60
C PRO A 22 -20.95 26.08 -14.74
N GLN A 23 -20.57 27.00 -15.63
CA GLN A 23 -19.17 27.30 -15.94
C GLN A 23 -18.57 28.39 -15.05
N LYS A 24 -19.40 29.11 -14.28
CA LYS A 24 -18.96 30.21 -13.42
C LYS A 24 -18.71 29.78 -11.97
N ASP A 25 -17.82 30.49 -11.31
CA ASP A 25 -17.51 30.26 -9.90
C ASP A 25 -18.77 30.35 -9.03
N GLY A 26 -18.81 29.52 -8.00
CA GLY A 26 -19.97 29.44 -7.12
C GLY A 26 -21.13 28.62 -7.66
N TYR A 27 -21.02 27.98 -8.83
CA TYR A 27 -22.11 27.15 -9.34
C TYR A 27 -22.49 26.04 -8.35
N VAL A 28 -23.78 25.80 -8.13
CA VAL A 28 -24.33 24.68 -7.37
C VAL A 28 -25.72 24.37 -7.94
N GLU A 29 -26.13 23.10 -7.97
CA GLU A 29 -27.45 22.76 -8.49
C GLU A 29 -28.57 23.36 -7.63
N ASN A 30 -29.66 23.76 -8.27
CA ASN A 30 -30.71 24.56 -7.66
C ASN A 30 -31.41 23.85 -6.49
N GLU A 31 -31.47 22.53 -6.49
CA GLU A 31 -32.03 21.71 -5.41
C GLU A 31 -31.30 21.93 -4.08
N PHE A 32 -29.96 22.01 -4.10
CA PHE A 32 -29.16 22.25 -2.90
C PHE A 32 -29.25 23.69 -2.38
N LEU A 33 -29.62 24.66 -3.23
CA LEU A 33 -29.92 26.01 -2.77
C LEU A 33 -31.28 26.13 -2.08
N GLN A 34 -32.15 25.13 -2.18
CA GLN A 34 -33.50 25.23 -1.60
C GLN A 34 -33.63 24.48 -0.28
N ASP A 35 -32.78 23.47 -0.03
CA ASP A 35 -32.86 22.60 1.15
C ASP A 35 -31.65 22.78 2.09
N LEU A 36 -31.81 23.63 3.11
CA LEU A 36 -30.79 23.92 4.15
C LEU A 36 -30.73 22.86 5.26
N SER A 37 -31.65 21.88 5.27
CA SER A 37 -31.68 20.85 6.31
C SER A 37 -30.55 19.83 6.17
N LYS A 38 -29.84 19.83 5.03
CA LYS A 38 -28.84 18.82 4.64
C LYS A 38 -27.37 19.21 4.90
N GLY A 39 -27.07 20.34 5.56
CA GLY A 39 -25.71 20.69 6.03
C GLY A 39 -25.05 21.87 5.31
N VAL A 40 -23.71 21.85 5.22
CA VAL A 40 -22.90 22.93 4.64
C VAL A 40 -22.87 22.87 3.11
N LEU A 41 -22.95 24.02 2.44
CA LEU A 41 -23.00 24.12 0.98
C LEU A 41 -21.61 24.39 0.37
N PHE A 42 -21.24 23.59 -0.62
CA PHE A 42 -20.03 23.76 -1.43
C PHE A 42 -20.40 24.14 -2.87
N CYS A 43 -19.58 24.98 -3.53
CA CYS A 43 -19.72 25.18 -4.97
C CYS A 43 -19.19 23.97 -5.74
N SER A 44 -19.66 23.75 -6.96
CA SER A 44 -19.29 22.65 -7.85
C SER A 44 -17.78 22.51 -8.00
N LYS A 45 -17.02 23.60 -8.14
CA LYS A 45 -15.55 23.55 -8.15
C LYS A 45 -14.96 23.03 -6.83
N CYS A 46 -15.42 23.55 -5.68
CA CYS A 46 -14.97 23.06 -4.36
C CYS A 46 -15.40 21.62 -4.11
N PHE A 47 -16.64 21.28 -4.48
CA PHE A 47 -17.19 19.95 -4.39
C PHE A 47 -16.48 18.96 -5.31
N HIS A 48 -16.05 19.37 -6.51
CA HIS A 48 -15.23 18.55 -7.40
C HIS A 48 -13.77 18.46 -6.96
N SER A 49 -13.22 19.52 -6.36
CA SER A 49 -11.89 19.46 -5.73
C SER A 49 -11.88 18.66 -4.43
N GLU A 50 -13.02 18.55 -3.76
CA GLU A 50 -13.26 17.67 -2.59
C GLU A 50 -13.72 16.27 -3.03
N LYS A 51 -14.31 16.11 -4.23
CA LYS A 51 -14.54 14.83 -4.90
C LYS A 51 -13.26 14.37 -5.59
N TYR A 52 -12.38 13.77 -4.80
CA TYR A 52 -11.73 12.55 -5.26
C TYR A 52 -12.29 11.36 -4.45
N ASN A 53 -13.58 11.07 -4.66
CA ASN A 53 -14.08 9.69 -4.76
C ASN A 53 -13.52 9.05 -6.06
N LEU A 54 -12.20 9.10 -6.25
CA LEU A 54 -11.55 8.08 -7.03
C LEU A 54 -11.28 6.97 -6.03
N ALA A 55 -11.66 5.73 -6.39
CA ALA A 55 -11.01 4.58 -5.81
C ALA A 55 -9.49 4.88 -5.74
N PRO A 56 -8.80 4.52 -4.65
CA PRO A 56 -7.41 4.90 -4.45
C PRO A 56 -6.63 4.66 -5.75
N ARG A 57 -6.04 5.73 -6.30
CA ARG A 57 -5.38 5.70 -7.61
C ARG A 57 -4.39 4.55 -7.65
N GLU A 58 -4.53 3.62 -8.60
CA GLU A 58 -3.55 2.54 -8.77
C GLU A 58 -2.15 3.11 -9.02
N ALA A 59 -1.13 2.39 -8.57
CA ALA A 59 0.25 2.82 -8.69
C ALA A 59 0.63 3.00 -10.16
N SER A 60 1.30 4.10 -10.51
CA SER A 60 1.83 4.25 -11.86
C SER A 60 3.06 3.34 -12.04
N LEU A 61 3.01 2.48 -13.06
CA LEU A 61 4.15 1.65 -13.47
C LEU A 61 4.92 2.35 -14.58
N ASP A 62 6.25 2.21 -14.54
CA ASP A 62 7.12 2.68 -15.60
C ASP A 62 6.90 1.84 -16.87
N HIS A 63 6.59 2.50 -17.99
CA HIS A 63 6.45 1.85 -19.29
C HIS A 63 7.73 1.13 -19.70
N GLU A 64 8.90 1.55 -19.21
CA GLU A 64 10.16 0.84 -19.48
C GLU A 64 10.16 -0.59 -18.91
N PHE A 65 9.43 -0.83 -17.81
CA PHE A 65 9.35 -2.16 -17.20
C PHE A 65 8.55 -3.14 -18.06
N PHE A 66 7.63 -2.63 -18.89
CA PHE A 66 6.85 -3.46 -19.81
C PHE A 66 7.75 -4.17 -20.82
N THR A 67 8.76 -3.49 -21.37
CA THR A 67 9.71 -4.10 -22.33
C THR A 67 10.42 -5.31 -21.73
N LEU A 68 10.88 -5.18 -20.47
CA LEU A 68 11.54 -6.27 -19.76
C LEU A 68 10.61 -7.47 -19.54
N ILE A 69 9.35 -7.22 -19.17
CA ILE A 69 8.37 -8.30 -18.98
C ILE A 69 7.98 -8.95 -20.31
N ALA A 70 7.84 -8.16 -21.38
CA ALA A 70 7.58 -8.69 -22.73
C ALA A 70 8.72 -9.61 -23.21
N ASP A 71 9.98 -9.24 -22.98
CA ASP A 71 11.13 -10.09 -23.31
C ASP A 71 11.17 -11.37 -22.44
N ALA A 72 10.82 -11.25 -21.15
CA ALA A 72 10.66 -12.41 -20.28
C ALA A 72 9.56 -13.37 -20.78
N GLN A 73 8.44 -12.84 -21.28
CA GLN A 73 7.38 -13.64 -21.93
C GLN A 73 7.86 -14.31 -23.20
N ALA A 74 8.55 -13.57 -24.08
CA ALA A 74 9.06 -14.10 -25.35
C ALA A 74 10.09 -15.23 -25.17
N THR A 75 10.85 -15.19 -24.07
CA THR A 75 11.88 -16.18 -23.73
C THR A 75 11.39 -17.29 -22.79
N ASP A 76 10.10 -17.30 -22.43
CA ASP A 76 9.52 -18.21 -21.41
C ASP A 76 10.31 -18.19 -20.08
N ALA A 77 10.79 -17.03 -19.65
CA ALA A 77 11.64 -16.93 -18.48
C ALA A 77 10.91 -17.26 -17.16
N LEU A 78 11.67 -17.72 -16.16
CA LEU A 78 11.16 -17.85 -14.80
C LEU A 78 11.15 -16.47 -14.13
N ILE A 79 10.01 -16.10 -13.54
CA ILE A 79 9.91 -14.92 -12.70
C ILE A 79 10.11 -15.31 -11.23
N VAL A 80 11.05 -14.65 -10.58
CA VAL A 80 11.20 -14.68 -9.12
C VAL A 80 10.57 -13.40 -8.57
N TYR A 81 9.34 -13.50 -8.09
CA TYR A 81 8.60 -12.35 -7.56
C TYR A 81 8.83 -12.19 -6.06
N VAL A 82 9.63 -11.20 -5.69
CA VAL A 82 9.93 -10.89 -4.28
C VAL A 82 8.90 -9.92 -3.74
N ILE A 83 8.16 -10.37 -2.72
CA ILE A 83 7.14 -9.59 -2.03
C ILE A 83 7.55 -9.37 -0.57
N ASN A 84 7.08 -8.28 0.05
CA ASN A 84 7.20 -8.05 1.48
C ASN A 84 5.90 -8.45 2.16
N LEU A 85 5.94 -9.45 3.05
CA LEU A 85 4.77 -9.95 3.78
C LEU A 85 4.03 -8.87 4.59
N PHE A 86 4.76 -7.88 5.14
CA PHE A 86 4.16 -6.77 5.85
C PHE A 86 3.29 -5.91 4.93
N SER A 87 3.79 -5.56 3.74
CA SER A 87 3.16 -4.65 2.79
C SER A 87 2.60 -5.34 1.55
N PHE A 88 2.33 -6.65 1.61
CA PHE A 88 2.02 -7.46 0.42
C PHE A 88 0.79 -6.97 -0.36
N GLU A 89 -0.29 -6.60 0.32
CA GLU A 89 -1.52 -6.13 -0.35
C GLU A 89 -1.33 -4.76 -1.01
N ALA A 90 -0.52 -3.90 -0.42
CA ALA A 90 -0.04 -2.66 -1.06
C ALA A 90 0.92 -2.94 -2.23
N GLY A 91 1.53 -4.12 -2.19
CA GLY A 91 2.34 -4.76 -3.22
C GLY A 91 1.63 -4.99 -4.56
N PHE A 92 0.30 -5.07 -4.49
CA PHE A 92 -0.51 -5.77 -5.44
C PHE A 92 -1.03 -4.84 -6.54
N ILE A 93 -0.20 -4.61 -7.56
CA ILE A 93 -0.49 -3.70 -8.67
C ILE A 93 -1.09 -4.52 -9.82
N ARG A 94 -2.37 -4.29 -10.14
CA ARG A 94 -3.10 -5.06 -11.17
C ARG A 94 -2.45 -5.00 -12.54
N ALA A 95 -1.99 -3.83 -12.96
CA ALA A 95 -1.29 -3.65 -14.23
C ALA A 95 -0.03 -4.52 -14.34
N LEU A 96 0.75 -4.65 -13.25
CA LEU A 96 1.92 -5.54 -13.22
C LEU A 96 1.48 -7.00 -13.30
N ASN A 97 0.49 -7.40 -12.50
CA ASN A 97 -0.01 -8.78 -12.50
C ASN A 97 -0.53 -9.19 -13.88
N HIS A 98 -1.19 -8.26 -14.60
CA HIS A 98 -1.63 -8.50 -15.95
C HIS A 98 -0.46 -8.81 -16.90
N TRP A 99 0.63 -8.05 -16.83
CA TRP A 99 1.83 -8.30 -17.65
C TRP A 99 2.54 -9.59 -17.28
N LEU A 100 2.49 -10.01 -16.01
CA LEU A 100 3.08 -11.28 -15.57
C LEU A 100 2.23 -12.50 -15.89
N SER A 101 1.01 -12.32 -16.39
CA SER A 101 0.12 -13.42 -16.73
C SER A 101 0.76 -14.37 -17.76
N GLY A 102 0.62 -15.67 -17.53
CA GLY A 102 1.15 -16.73 -18.39
C GLY A 102 2.58 -17.18 -18.08
N LEU A 103 3.38 -16.36 -17.38
CA LEU A 103 4.72 -16.73 -16.94
C LEU A 103 4.70 -17.63 -15.72
N ASP A 104 5.70 -18.50 -15.61
CA ASP A 104 5.97 -19.28 -14.41
C ASP A 104 6.53 -18.38 -13.30
N ILE A 105 5.87 -18.32 -12.15
CA ILE A 105 6.26 -17.45 -11.03
C ILE A 105 6.63 -18.26 -9.79
N LEU A 106 7.86 -18.10 -9.32
CA LEU A 106 8.26 -18.44 -7.96
C LEU A 106 8.12 -17.21 -7.06
N VAL A 107 7.34 -17.32 -5.99
CA VAL A 107 7.11 -16.20 -5.07
C VAL A 107 8.04 -16.34 -3.87
N LEU A 108 8.82 -15.30 -3.60
CA LEU A 108 9.63 -15.18 -2.39
C LEU A 108 8.97 -14.19 -1.45
N ALA A 109 8.24 -14.72 -0.49
CA ALA A 109 7.52 -13.99 0.53
C ALA A 109 8.46 -13.59 1.67
N ASN A 110 9.08 -12.43 1.52
CA ASN A 110 10.16 -11.96 2.38
C ASN A 110 9.66 -11.23 3.63
N LYS A 111 10.59 -11.06 4.58
CA LYS A 111 10.40 -10.41 5.88
C LYS A 111 9.47 -11.18 6.82
N ARG A 112 9.54 -12.51 6.78
CA ARG A 112 8.77 -13.37 7.70
C ARG A 112 9.07 -13.08 9.17
N ASP A 113 10.31 -12.68 9.48
CA ASP A 113 10.80 -12.27 10.80
C ASP A 113 10.10 -11.01 11.37
N ILE A 114 9.52 -10.18 10.50
CA ILE A 114 8.75 -9.01 10.92
C ILE A 114 7.37 -9.41 11.44
N LEU A 115 6.80 -10.51 10.97
CA LEU A 115 5.49 -10.95 11.41
C LEU A 115 5.58 -11.71 12.75
N PRO A 116 4.52 -11.69 13.58
CA PRO A 116 4.42 -12.50 14.80
C PRO A 116 4.79 -13.99 14.62
N ASP A 117 5.33 -14.61 15.67
CA ASP A 117 5.78 -16.02 15.61
C ASP A 117 4.63 -17.03 15.63
N ASP A 118 3.50 -16.66 16.22
CA ASP A 118 2.29 -17.47 16.39
C ASP A 118 1.49 -17.64 15.09
N ILE A 119 1.94 -17.04 13.99
CA ILE A 119 1.33 -17.18 12.67
C ILE A 119 1.72 -18.51 12.05
N ASP A 120 0.71 -19.23 11.57
CA ASP A 120 0.88 -20.44 10.78
C ASP A 120 1.46 -20.12 9.39
N ASP A 121 2.67 -20.60 9.15
CA ASP A 121 3.42 -20.40 7.92
C ASP A 121 2.73 -21.01 6.69
N GLU A 122 2.04 -22.14 6.83
CA GLU A 122 1.33 -22.77 5.72
C GLU A 122 0.07 -21.98 5.36
N GLN A 123 -0.65 -21.47 6.35
CA GLN A 123 -1.78 -20.56 6.10
C GLN A 123 -1.32 -19.27 5.42
N LEU A 124 -0.18 -18.72 5.83
CA LEU A 124 0.38 -17.51 5.21
C LEU A 124 0.82 -17.75 3.77
N LYS A 125 1.45 -18.88 3.47
CA LYS A 125 1.79 -19.28 2.08
C LYS A 125 0.53 -19.42 1.23
N GLU A 126 -0.49 -20.11 1.73
CA GLU A 126 -1.74 -20.30 0.98
C GLU A 126 -2.48 -18.96 0.80
N TYR A 127 -2.46 -18.07 1.80
CA TYR A 127 -2.97 -16.72 1.66
C TYR A 127 -2.30 -15.99 0.48
N VAL A 128 -0.96 -15.96 0.44
CA VAL A 128 -0.19 -15.33 -0.64
C VAL A 128 -0.49 -15.98 -1.99
N ALA A 129 -0.46 -17.31 -2.05
CA ALA A 129 -0.72 -18.07 -3.27
C ALA A 129 -2.13 -17.80 -3.81
N HIS A 130 -3.14 -17.86 -2.93
CA HIS A 130 -4.53 -17.57 -3.28
C HIS A 130 -4.68 -16.15 -3.82
N ARG A 131 -4.11 -15.13 -3.16
CA ARG A 131 -4.19 -13.74 -3.62
C ARG A 131 -3.62 -13.57 -5.02
N LEU A 132 -2.48 -14.19 -5.33
CA LEU A 132 -1.87 -14.13 -6.67
C LEU A 132 -2.66 -14.94 -7.71
N ARG A 133 -3.19 -16.11 -7.35
CA ARG A 133 -4.02 -16.96 -8.24
C ARG A 133 -5.34 -16.29 -8.63
N VAL A 134 -5.96 -15.52 -7.72
CA VAL A 134 -7.16 -14.71 -8.02
C VAL A 134 -6.89 -13.76 -9.20
N GLU A 135 -5.65 -13.34 -9.40
CA GLU A 135 -5.23 -12.48 -10.50
C GLU A 135 -4.57 -13.23 -11.64
N LYS A 136 -4.87 -14.53 -11.73
CA LYS A 136 -4.52 -15.42 -12.83
C LYS A 136 -3.02 -15.60 -13.03
N LEU A 137 -2.23 -15.34 -11.98
CA LEU A 137 -0.81 -15.62 -11.98
C LEU A 137 -0.55 -17.11 -11.80
N LYS A 138 0.36 -17.66 -12.61
CA LYS A 138 0.78 -19.06 -12.53
C LYS A 138 1.88 -19.22 -11.49
N VAL A 139 1.46 -19.25 -10.23
CA VAL A 139 2.35 -19.46 -9.08
C VAL A 139 2.76 -20.93 -9.01
N LEU A 140 4.05 -21.20 -9.24
CA LEU A 140 4.64 -22.54 -9.12
C LEU A 140 4.84 -22.96 -7.67
N ASP A 141 5.32 -22.03 -6.83
CA ASP A 141 5.58 -22.25 -5.41
C ASP A 141 5.68 -20.91 -4.66
N VAL A 142 5.48 -20.94 -3.34
CA VAL A 142 5.65 -19.81 -2.42
C VAL A 142 6.62 -20.19 -1.32
N LYS A 143 7.76 -19.48 -1.24
CA LYS A 143 8.74 -19.65 -0.16
C LYS A 143 8.69 -18.45 0.78
N LEU A 144 8.49 -18.72 2.08
CA LEU A 144 8.68 -17.71 3.12
C LEU A 144 10.18 -17.56 3.38
N VAL A 145 10.67 -16.32 3.37
CA VAL A 145 12.09 -16.02 3.53
C VAL A 145 12.29 -14.84 4.49
N SER A 146 13.48 -14.80 5.09
CA SER A 146 13.97 -13.63 5.81
C SER A 146 15.39 -13.36 5.35
N ALA A 147 15.52 -12.55 4.30
CA ALA A 147 16.81 -12.26 3.67
C ALA A 147 17.79 -11.58 4.65
N SER A 148 17.29 -10.82 5.63
CA SER A 148 18.08 -10.20 6.70
C SER A 148 18.62 -11.21 7.72
N ALA A 149 17.94 -12.34 7.93
CA ALA A 149 18.30 -13.34 8.94
C ALA A 149 19.09 -14.54 8.39
N SER A 150 19.56 -14.48 7.13
CA SER A 150 20.22 -15.60 6.43
C SER A 150 19.37 -16.88 6.30
N TYR A 151 18.08 -16.83 6.64
CA TYR A 151 17.22 -17.99 6.73
C TYR A 151 16.80 -18.45 5.33
N ASN A 152 16.98 -19.75 5.03
CA ASN A 152 16.51 -20.45 3.82
C ASN A 152 17.02 -19.96 2.46
N ILE A 153 18.08 -19.14 2.38
CA ILE A 153 18.60 -18.67 1.08
C ILE A 153 19.11 -19.80 0.20
N ARG A 154 19.81 -20.80 0.76
CA ARG A 154 20.32 -21.94 -0.02
C ARG A 154 19.19 -22.74 -0.65
N ASP A 155 18.17 -23.06 0.14
CA ASP A 155 16.98 -23.77 -0.31
C ASP A 155 16.27 -23.00 -1.44
N VAL A 156 16.20 -21.67 -1.32
CA VAL A 156 15.64 -20.81 -2.37
C VAL A 156 16.46 -20.88 -3.65
N ILE A 157 17.79 -20.84 -3.54
CA ILE A 157 18.69 -20.94 -4.70
C ILE A 157 18.49 -22.28 -5.41
N ASP A 158 18.39 -23.38 -4.67
CA ASP A 158 18.22 -24.71 -5.26
C ASP A 158 16.84 -24.87 -5.91
N VAL A 159 15.79 -24.35 -5.28
CA VAL A 159 14.45 -24.29 -5.90
C VAL A 159 14.46 -23.45 -7.19
N ILE A 160 15.17 -22.32 -7.23
CA ILE A 160 15.31 -21.52 -8.46
C ILE A 160 16.02 -22.34 -9.55
N LYS A 161 17.11 -23.06 -9.21
CA LYS A 161 17.83 -23.90 -10.19
C LYS A 161 16.94 -25.00 -10.76
N ASP A 162 16.09 -25.60 -9.95
CA ASP A 162 15.19 -26.67 -10.36
C ASP A 162 14.04 -26.14 -11.23
N LEU A 163 13.39 -25.04 -10.79
CA LEU A 163 12.23 -24.47 -11.48
C LEU A 163 12.58 -23.74 -12.78
N ARG A 164 13.80 -23.20 -12.90
CA ARG A 164 14.17 -22.43 -14.11
C ARG A 164 14.26 -23.31 -15.35
N ARG A 165 14.59 -24.61 -15.22
CA ARG A 165 14.68 -25.55 -16.36
C ARG A 165 15.52 -25.04 -17.55
N ARG A 166 16.69 -24.43 -17.27
CA ARG A 166 17.57 -23.77 -18.25
C ARG A 166 16.94 -22.57 -18.98
N ARG A 167 16.01 -21.88 -18.33
CA ARG A 167 15.46 -20.59 -18.79
C ARG A 167 16.17 -19.46 -18.04
N ASP A 168 16.06 -18.26 -18.59
CA ASP A 168 16.47 -17.03 -17.90
C ASP A 168 15.61 -16.82 -16.65
N VAL A 169 16.15 -16.06 -15.70
CA VAL A 169 15.48 -15.74 -14.44
C VAL A 169 15.44 -14.23 -14.25
N TYR A 170 14.25 -13.68 -14.03
CA TYR A 170 14.08 -12.26 -13.72
C TYR A 170 13.61 -12.10 -12.27
N ILE A 171 14.36 -11.37 -11.43
CA ILE A 171 13.83 -10.95 -10.13
C ILE A 171 13.10 -9.65 -10.30
N ILE A 172 11.82 -9.66 -9.92
CA ILE A 172 10.99 -8.47 -9.86
C ILE A 172 10.44 -8.28 -8.44
N GLY A 173 10.02 -7.06 -8.12
CA GLY A 173 9.47 -6.74 -6.81
C GLY A 173 9.43 -5.25 -6.56
N GLN A 174 8.57 -4.83 -5.63
CA GLN A 174 8.50 -3.43 -5.20
C GLN A 174 9.79 -2.98 -4.52
N LYS A 175 10.04 -1.67 -4.48
CA LYS A 175 11.03 -1.09 -3.58
C LYS A 175 10.77 -1.57 -2.14
N HIS A 176 11.84 -1.80 -1.39
CA HIS A 176 11.79 -2.31 -0.01
C HIS A 176 11.22 -3.73 0.19
N SER A 177 10.94 -4.47 -0.90
CA SER A 177 10.61 -5.91 -0.85
C SER A 177 11.75 -6.77 -0.32
N GLY A 178 12.99 -6.27 -0.44
CA GLY A 178 14.21 -6.96 0.00
C GLY A 178 14.94 -7.71 -1.12
N LYS A 179 14.65 -7.41 -2.39
CA LYS A 179 15.42 -7.94 -3.53
C LYS A 179 16.93 -7.74 -3.39
N THR A 180 17.38 -6.54 -3.00
CA THR A 180 18.83 -6.24 -2.90
C THR A 180 19.49 -7.13 -1.85
N THR A 181 18.86 -7.29 -0.68
CA THR A 181 19.35 -8.20 0.37
C THR A 181 19.37 -9.66 -0.10
N LEU A 182 18.34 -10.09 -0.82
CA LEU A 182 18.30 -11.41 -1.44
C LEU A 182 19.43 -11.58 -2.48
N MET A 183 19.73 -10.54 -3.27
CA MET A 183 20.78 -10.59 -4.27
C MET A 183 22.18 -10.63 -3.66
N GLU A 184 22.42 -9.83 -2.63
CA GLU A 184 23.68 -9.89 -1.89
C GLU A 184 23.90 -11.27 -1.28
N ALA A 185 22.83 -11.88 -0.74
CA ALA A 185 22.86 -13.24 -0.23
C ALA A 185 23.12 -14.27 -1.34
N PHE A 186 22.47 -14.15 -2.49
CA PHE A 186 22.69 -15.00 -3.66
C PHE A 186 24.15 -14.92 -4.13
N LEU A 187 24.69 -13.71 -4.29
CA LEU A 187 26.04 -13.47 -4.81
C LEU A 187 27.14 -14.04 -3.91
N LYS A 188 26.91 -14.18 -2.60
CA LYS A 188 27.85 -14.82 -1.67
C LYS A 188 28.01 -16.32 -1.93
N GLU A 189 26.95 -16.99 -2.36
CA GLU A 189 26.93 -18.44 -2.63
C GLU A 189 27.13 -18.76 -4.13
N TYR A 190 26.96 -17.75 -4.98
CA TYR A 190 27.08 -17.87 -6.43
C TYR A 190 28.50 -18.24 -6.87
N LYS A 191 28.60 -19.28 -7.69
CA LYS A 191 29.85 -19.71 -8.35
C LYS A 191 29.73 -19.48 -9.85
N ASN A 192 30.62 -18.66 -10.39
CA ASN A 192 30.63 -18.35 -11.81
C ASN A 192 31.25 -19.49 -12.63
N LEU A 193 30.40 -20.39 -13.11
CA LEU A 193 30.82 -21.53 -13.95
C LEU A 193 30.95 -21.15 -15.43
N SER A 194 30.33 -20.05 -15.87
CA SER A 194 30.30 -19.62 -17.29
C SER A 194 31.56 -18.90 -17.74
N ARG A 195 32.40 -18.44 -16.80
CA ARG A 195 33.58 -17.56 -17.04
C ARG A 195 33.21 -16.21 -17.70
N THR A 196 31.93 -15.85 -17.69
CA THR A 196 31.44 -14.57 -18.19
C THR A 196 31.30 -13.60 -17.01
N ASN A 197 31.65 -12.32 -17.18
CA ASN A 197 31.58 -11.36 -16.08
C ASN A 197 30.12 -11.01 -15.73
N ILE A 198 29.88 -10.69 -14.45
CA ILE A 198 28.66 -10.00 -14.03
C ILE A 198 28.74 -8.56 -14.54
N ILE A 199 27.67 -8.08 -15.17
CA ILE A 199 27.61 -6.73 -15.72
C ILE A 199 26.36 -6.00 -15.24
N THR A 200 26.46 -4.68 -15.09
CA THR A 200 25.31 -3.80 -14.86
C THR A 200 25.18 -2.89 -16.06
N GLN A 201 24.03 -2.93 -16.74
CA GLN A 201 23.79 -2.20 -17.97
C GLN A 201 22.36 -1.68 -18.04
N ASN A 202 22.10 -0.71 -18.92
CA ASN A 202 20.72 -0.37 -19.28
C ASN A 202 20.12 -1.53 -20.07
N TYR A 203 18.92 -1.96 -19.69
CA TYR A 203 18.22 -3.01 -20.40
C TYR A 203 17.87 -2.53 -21.81
N PRO A 204 18.05 -3.35 -22.86
CA PRO A 204 17.90 -2.91 -24.25
C PRO A 204 16.60 -2.14 -24.51
N GLY A 205 16.73 -0.95 -25.12
CA GLY A 205 15.57 -0.10 -25.42
C GLY A 205 14.96 0.63 -24.21
N THR A 206 15.62 0.62 -23.05
CA THR A 206 15.13 1.26 -21.82
C THR A 206 16.26 2.00 -21.07
N ASN A 207 15.91 2.79 -20.05
CA ASN A 207 16.86 3.36 -19.08
C ASN A 207 16.96 2.52 -17.79
N LEU A 208 16.31 1.36 -17.75
CA LEU A 208 16.33 0.47 -16.59
C LEU A 208 17.71 -0.16 -16.42
N LYS A 209 18.42 0.22 -15.36
CA LYS A 209 19.69 -0.42 -14.99
C LYS A 209 19.44 -1.80 -14.41
N VAL A 210 19.80 -2.83 -15.15
CA VAL A 210 19.66 -4.24 -14.76
C VAL A 210 21.05 -4.84 -14.53
N MET A 211 21.19 -5.58 -13.44
CA MET A 211 22.38 -6.41 -13.20
C MET A 211 22.15 -7.79 -13.81
N GLN A 212 23.00 -8.17 -14.76
CA GLN A 212 22.98 -9.45 -15.45
C GLN A 212 24.08 -10.36 -14.88
N ILE A 213 23.67 -11.49 -14.30
CA ILE A 213 24.55 -12.49 -13.72
C ILE A 213 24.42 -13.77 -14.56
N PRO A 214 25.48 -14.28 -15.20
CA PRO A 214 25.38 -15.52 -15.97
C PRO A 214 25.15 -16.71 -15.04
N ILE A 215 24.21 -17.61 -15.36
CA ILE A 215 24.01 -18.82 -14.56
C ILE A 215 24.78 -19.98 -15.19
N ASP A 216 24.74 -20.07 -16.52
CA ASP A 216 25.50 -21.00 -17.35
C ASP A 216 25.96 -20.30 -18.63
N GLN A 217 26.28 -21.05 -19.68
CA GLN A 217 26.82 -20.50 -20.93
C GLN A 217 25.79 -19.72 -21.74
N SER A 218 24.49 -19.91 -21.51
CA SER A 218 23.43 -19.37 -22.38
C SER A 218 22.29 -18.70 -21.63
N THR A 219 22.28 -18.77 -20.29
CA THR A 219 21.20 -18.21 -19.48
C THR A 219 21.71 -17.30 -18.38
N TYR A 220 20.86 -16.36 -18.01
CA TYR A 220 21.19 -15.28 -17.13
C TYR A 220 20.12 -15.07 -16.05
N PHE A 221 20.59 -14.46 -14.98
CA PHE A 221 19.81 -13.96 -13.89
C PHE A 221 19.82 -12.43 -13.97
N TYR A 222 18.65 -11.82 -14.03
CA TYR A 222 18.45 -10.40 -14.17
C TYR A 222 17.87 -9.83 -12.87
N ASP A 223 18.67 -9.06 -12.12
CA ASP A 223 18.14 -8.25 -11.01
C ASP A 223 17.67 -6.90 -11.55
N THR A 224 16.37 -6.66 -11.44
CA THR A 224 15.75 -5.44 -11.95
C THR A 224 15.70 -4.34 -10.90
N PRO A 225 15.58 -3.06 -11.27
CA PRO A 225 15.22 -2.01 -10.32
C PRO A 225 13.93 -2.35 -9.58
N GLY A 226 13.84 -1.91 -8.31
CA GLY A 226 12.61 -2.08 -7.52
C GLY A 226 11.50 -1.18 -8.04
N LEU A 227 10.30 -1.75 -8.19
CA LEU A 227 9.13 -1.01 -8.66
C LEU A 227 8.70 0.03 -7.61
N GLY A 228 8.65 1.29 -8.02
CA GLY A 228 8.10 2.37 -7.19
C GLY A 228 6.61 2.18 -6.96
N ASN A 229 6.11 2.76 -5.87
CA ASN A 229 4.70 2.74 -5.54
C ASN A 229 4.27 4.14 -5.12
N ASP A 230 3.92 4.97 -6.10
CA ASP A 230 3.65 6.41 -5.95
C ASP A 230 2.41 6.73 -5.09
N ASN A 231 1.58 5.74 -4.82
CA ASN A 231 0.43 5.82 -3.92
C ASN A 231 0.71 5.25 -2.51
N SER A 232 1.99 5.06 -2.16
CA SER A 232 2.43 4.60 -0.84
C SER A 232 2.86 5.77 0.05
N VAL A 233 2.59 5.68 1.36
CA VAL A 233 3.13 6.64 2.35
C VAL A 233 4.65 6.73 2.25
N LEU A 234 5.34 5.63 1.90
CA LEU A 234 6.79 5.58 1.77
C LEU A 234 7.36 6.59 0.76
N GLU A 235 6.63 6.92 -0.30
CA GLU A 235 7.06 7.87 -1.34
C GLU A 235 6.61 9.32 -1.05
N LYS A 236 5.87 9.56 0.04
CA LYS A 236 5.32 10.89 0.41
C LYS A 236 6.01 11.54 1.60
N VAL A 237 6.82 10.79 2.34
CA VAL A 237 7.41 11.23 3.60
C VAL A 237 8.93 11.33 3.52
N GLU A 238 9.51 12.18 4.37
CA GLU A 238 10.94 12.37 4.49
C GLU A 238 11.65 11.15 5.14
N LYS A 239 12.96 11.02 4.91
CA LYS A 239 13.77 9.89 5.38
C LYS A 239 13.62 9.55 6.87
N PRO A 240 13.57 10.50 7.83
CA PRO A 240 13.34 10.17 9.24
C PRO A 240 12.01 9.46 9.48
N VAL A 241 10.93 9.93 8.85
CA VAL A 241 9.60 9.31 8.96
C VAL A 241 9.60 7.95 8.28
N LEU A 242 10.23 7.83 7.11
CA LEU A 242 10.39 6.55 6.41
C LEU A 242 11.06 5.49 7.28
N LYS A 243 12.09 5.86 8.05
CA LYS A 243 12.76 4.93 8.98
C LYS A 243 11.85 4.47 10.11
N ALA A 244 10.95 5.32 10.60
CA ALA A 244 10.02 4.98 11.68
C ALA A 244 8.89 4.06 11.20
N ILE A 245 8.36 4.28 9.99
CA ILE A 245 7.20 3.52 9.49
C ILE A 245 7.55 2.17 8.88
N VAL A 246 8.77 1.98 8.38
CA VAL A 246 9.24 0.69 7.85
C VAL A 246 9.68 -0.18 9.03
N PRO A 247 8.97 -1.28 9.34
CA PRO A 247 9.36 -2.12 10.47
C PRO A 247 10.71 -2.77 10.19
N VAL A 248 11.57 -2.77 11.21
CA VAL A 248 12.86 -3.47 11.23
C VAL A 248 12.92 -4.55 12.30
N LYS A 249 11.91 -4.60 13.17
CA LYS A 249 11.70 -5.59 14.21
C LYS A 249 10.34 -6.25 13.98
N LYS A 250 10.12 -7.35 14.70
CA LYS A 250 8.83 -8.02 14.78
C LYS A 250 7.75 -7.03 15.22
N ILE A 251 6.65 -6.96 14.47
CA ILE A 251 5.49 -6.13 14.82
C ILE A 251 4.65 -6.83 15.87
N GLU A 252 4.07 -6.05 16.79
CA GLU A 252 3.10 -6.54 17.75
C GLU A 252 1.68 -6.10 17.41
N LYS A 253 0.70 -6.98 17.70
CA LYS A 253 -0.72 -6.65 17.59
C LYS A 253 -1.13 -5.72 18.72
N ARG A 254 -1.24 -4.42 18.45
CA ARG A 254 -1.73 -3.44 19.43
C ARG A 254 -3.26 -3.36 19.38
N ARG A 255 -3.92 -3.77 20.47
CA ARG A 255 -5.38 -3.89 20.54
C ARG A 255 -6.02 -2.58 21.01
N PHE A 256 -7.01 -2.12 20.25
CA PHE A 256 -7.84 -0.97 20.60
C PHE A 256 -9.32 -1.32 20.44
N THR A 257 -10.17 -0.43 20.95
CA THR A 257 -11.59 -0.46 20.64
C THR A 257 -12.02 0.93 20.20
N ILE A 258 -12.68 0.99 19.05
CA ILE A 258 -13.17 2.22 18.43
C ILE A 258 -14.70 2.25 18.55
N THR A 259 -15.22 3.42 18.85
CA THR A 259 -16.65 3.73 18.91
C THR A 259 -16.93 4.95 18.04
N LYS A 260 -18.19 5.25 17.77
CA LYS A 260 -18.60 6.41 16.95
C LYS A 260 -18.20 7.77 17.54
N THR A 261 -17.76 7.80 18.79
CA THR A 261 -17.31 9.01 19.50
C THR A 261 -15.78 9.10 19.60
N GLN A 262 -15.05 8.25 18.90
CA GLN A 262 -13.59 8.13 19.04
C GLN A 262 -12.90 8.09 17.67
N SER A 263 -11.72 8.69 17.62
CA SER A 263 -10.79 8.65 16.49
C SER A 263 -9.50 7.99 16.92
N LEU A 264 -8.93 7.14 16.07
CA LEU A 264 -7.62 6.54 16.25
C LEU A 264 -6.59 7.28 15.39
N PHE A 265 -5.58 7.86 16.00
CA PHE A 265 -4.47 8.51 15.32
C PHE A 265 -3.31 7.53 15.20
N ILE A 266 -2.68 7.52 14.04
CA ILE A 266 -1.53 6.69 13.71
C ILE A 266 -0.39 7.66 13.39
N GLY A 267 0.42 7.97 14.40
CA GLY A 267 1.33 9.11 14.41
C GLY A 267 0.60 10.41 14.05
N GLY A 268 1.25 11.23 13.23
CA GLY A 268 0.62 12.29 12.44
C GLY A 268 0.41 11.90 10.98
N LEU A 269 0.31 10.60 10.66
CA LEU A 269 0.31 10.10 9.29
C LEU A 269 -1.05 9.60 8.82
N ALA A 270 -1.91 9.14 9.72
CA ALA A 270 -3.27 8.75 9.39
C ALA A 270 -4.22 8.91 10.57
N ARG A 271 -5.51 9.05 10.26
CA ARG A 271 -6.58 9.00 11.25
C ARG A 271 -7.69 8.08 10.78
N ILE A 272 -8.27 7.32 11.71
CA ILE A 272 -9.34 6.37 11.46
C ILE A 272 -10.47 6.60 12.44
N GLU A 273 -11.70 6.63 11.95
CA GLU A 273 -12.91 6.82 12.75
C GLU A 273 -13.93 5.76 12.37
N LEU A 274 -14.72 5.29 13.34
CA LEU A 274 -15.90 4.48 13.07
C LEU A 274 -17.09 5.43 12.90
N VAL A 275 -17.69 5.46 11.72
CA VAL A 275 -18.84 6.35 11.42
C VAL A 275 -20.14 5.60 11.67
N GLU A 276 -20.23 4.35 11.20
CA GLU A 276 -21.41 3.50 11.33
C GLU A 276 -21.02 2.08 11.76
N GLY A 277 -21.99 1.32 12.30
CA GLY A 277 -21.76 0.00 12.87
C GLY A 277 -21.58 -0.02 14.39
N GLU A 278 -21.48 -1.21 14.95
CA GLU A 278 -21.30 -1.44 16.38
C GLU A 278 -19.88 -1.11 16.86
N LYS A 279 -19.69 -1.02 18.18
CA LYS A 279 -18.37 -0.87 18.80
C LYS A 279 -17.42 -1.97 18.30
N THR A 280 -16.32 -1.57 17.64
CA THR A 280 -15.42 -2.50 16.96
C THR A 280 -14.08 -2.61 17.69
N ALA A 281 -13.71 -3.84 18.06
CA ALA A 281 -12.36 -4.16 18.49
C ALA A 281 -11.44 -4.24 17.26
N VAL A 282 -10.29 -3.58 17.33
CA VAL A 282 -9.32 -3.53 16.23
C VAL A 282 -7.95 -3.97 16.72
N GLY A 283 -7.28 -4.81 15.94
CA GLY A 283 -5.87 -5.15 16.11
C GLY A 283 -5.02 -4.37 15.12
N CYS A 284 -4.18 -3.47 15.61
CA CYS A 284 -3.35 -2.59 14.82
C CYS A 284 -1.95 -3.19 14.61
N TYR A 285 -1.56 -3.37 13.35
CA TYR A 285 -0.26 -3.90 12.91
C TYR A 285 0.51 -2.81 12.17
N PHE A 286 1.35 -2.10 12.93
CA PHE A 286 2.19 -1.00 12.47
C PHE A 286 3.56 -1.13 13.11
N SER A 287 4.60 -0.53 12.52
CA SER A 287 5.92 -0.43 13.14
C SER A 287 5.82 0.07 14.59
N ASP A 288 6.64 -0.48 15.49
CA ASP A 288 6.63 -0.11 16.92
C ASP A 288 6.97 1.36 17.15
N ASP A 289 7.75 1.95 16.23
CA ASP A 289 8.09 3.37 16.22
C ASP A 289 6.94 4.26 15.71
N VAL A 290 5.75 3.71 15.46
CA VAL A 290 4.55 4.48 15.10
C VAL A 290 3.59 4.50 16.27
N ASP A 291 3.42 5.66 16.91
CA ASP A 291 2.47 5.88 17.99
C ASP A 291 1.04 5.66 17.51
N ILE A 292 0.23 5.01 18.35
CA ILE A 292 -1.21 4.86 18.11
C ILE A 292 -1.96 5.40 19.31
N LYS A 293 -2.79 6.42 19.09
CA LYS A 293 -3.51 7.09 20.17
C LYS A 293 -4.99 7.26 19.87
N LYS A 294 -5.82 6.90 20.84
CA LYS A 294 -7.26 7.11 20.78
C LYS A 294 -7.63 8.50 21.33
N ILE A 295 -8.44 9.22 20.58
CA ILE A 295 -8.92 10.57 20.89
C ILE A 295 -10.44 10.57 20.90
N VAL A 296 -11.05 11.29 21.84
CA VAL A 296 -12.51 11.42 21.95
C VAL A 296 -12.99 12.64 21.15
N LEU A 297 -14.10 12.49 20.44
CA LEU A 297 -14.79 13.56 19.70
C LEU A 297 -15.54 14.51 20.66
N PRO A 298 -15.73 15.80 20.32
CA PRO A 298 -15.52 16.43 19.00
C PRO A 298 -14.09 16.96 18.76
N ASP A 299 -13.20 16.88 19.74
CA ASP A 299 -11.89 17.53 19.71
C ASP A 299 -10.89 16.93 18.70
N ALA A 300 -11.24 15.85 18.00
CA ALA A 300 -10.32 15.12 17.12
C ALA A 300 -9.67 15.99 16.04
N ASN A 301 -10.40 16.89 15.37
CA ASN A 301 -9.80 17.78 14.37
C ASN A 301 -8.75 18.71 14.98
N LYS A 302 -9.09 19.35 16.11
CA LYS A 302 -8.20 20.28 16.82
C LYS A 302 -6.97 19.56 17.34
N GLN A 303 -7.15 18.37 17.92
CA GLN A 303 -6.04 17.56 18.43
C GLN A 303 -5.17 17.02 17.31
N PHE A 304 -5.73 16.62 16.17
CA PHE A 304 -4.95 16.15 15.02
C PHE A 304 -4.07 17.28 14.48
N LEU A 305 -4.62 18.47 14.23
CA LEU A 305 -3.84 19.64 13.82
C LEU A 305 -2.75 20.01 14.84
N ARG A 306 -3.04 19.88 16.15
CA ARG A 306 -2.04 20.09 17.20
C ARG A 306 -0.94 19.03 17.18
N THR A 307 -1.27 17.77 16.88
CA THR A 307 -0.30 16.70 16.67
C THR A 307 0.61 17.02 15.50
N LEU A 308 0.06 17.42 14.34
CA LEU A 308 0.84 17.78 13.14
C LEU A 308 1.78 18.97 13.37
N SER A 309 1.34 19.97 14.14
CA SER A 309 2.11 21.21 14.36
C SER A 309 3.11 21.15 15.51
N LYS A 310 2.91 20.27 16.49
CA LYS A 310 3.73 20.17 17.71
C LYS A 310 4.40 18.81 17.88
N ASP A 311 4.33 17.95 16.87
CA ASP A 311 4.92 16.61 16.88
C ASP A 311 4.50 15.77 18.11
N LEU A 312 3.22 15.83 18.50
CA LEU A 312 2.74 15.18 19.73
C LEU A 312 2.67 13.65 19.67
N LEU A 313 2.74 13.08 18.47
CA LEU A 313 2.74 11.63 18.22
C LEU A 313 3.79 11.34 17.16
N HIS A 314 4.62 10.33 17.41
CA HIS A 314 5.66 9.90 16.50
C HIS A 314 5.12 8.87 15.48
N PRO A 315 5.55 8.88 14.22
CA PRO A 315 6.17 10.00 13.53
C PRO A 315 5.13 11.02 13.05
N THR A 316 5.56 12.26 12.91
CA THR A 316 4.90 13.30 12.13
C THR A 316 5.76 13.63 10.91
N SER A 317 5.12 13.99 9.79
CA SER A 317 5.84 14.43 8.59
C SER A 317 5.73 15.94 8.44
N LYS A 318 6.85 16.59 8.12
CA LYS A 318 6.87 18.03 7.78
C LYS A 318 6.07 18.36 6.52
N ASN A 319 5.78 17.37 5.69
CA ASN A 319 4.96 17.51 4.49
C ASN A 319 3.45 17.49 4.81
N LEU A 320 3.05 17.14 6.04
CA LEU A 320 1.66 16.98 6.47
C LEU A 320 1.37 17.94 7.62
N GLN A 321 0.98 19.18 7.31
CA GLN A 321 0.83 20.23 8.32
C GLN A 321 -0.63 20.64 8.53
N SER A 322 -1.52 20.25 7.62
CA SER A 322 -2.91 20.65 7.62
C SER A 322 -3.84 19.51 7.20
N LEU A 323 -5.14 19.63 7.51
CA LEU A 323 -6.14 18.68 7.02
C LEU A 323 -6.26 18.67 5.49
N LYS A 324 -5.80 19.72 4.80
CA LYS A 324 -5.81 19.77 3.32
C LYS A 324 -4.76 18.88 2.69
N ASP A 325 -3.81 18.37 3.49
CA ASP A 325 -2.77 17.44 3.03
C ASP A 325 -3.26 15.99 3.07
N PHE A 326 -4.50 15.78 3.53
CA PHE A 326 -5.13 14.47 3.64
C PHE A 326 -6.37 14.39 2.74
N ASP A 327 -6.51 13.25 2.09
CA ASP A 327 -7.77 12.81 1.48
C ASP A 327 -8.60 12.06 2.53
N ILE A 328 -9.93 12.15 2.39
CA ILE A 328 -10.88 11.55 3.33
C ILE A 328 -11.71 10.51 2.58
N TYR A 329 -11.74 9.28 3.11
CA TYR A 329 -12.46 8.17 2.51
C TYR A 329 -13.42 7.55 3.51
N ASP A 330 -14.69 7.39 3.13
CA ASP A 330 -15.64 6.55 3.86
C ASP A 330 -15.68 5.18 3.19
N ILE A 331 -15.38 4.15 3.96
CA ILE A 331 -15.29 2.76 3.51
C ILE A 331 -16.38 1.98 4.21
N VAL A 332 -17.30 1.44 3.42
CA VAL A 332 -18.32 0.51 3.89
C VAL A 332 -17.74 -0.90 3.83
N VAL A 333 -17.77 -1.60 4.96
CA VAL A 333 -17.39 -3.01 5.08
C VAL A 333 -18.65 -3.77 5.48
N ASP A 334 -19.43 -4.14 4.48
CA ASP A 334 -20.69 -4.87 4.58
C ASP A 334 -20.49 -6.36 4.87
N GLU A 335 -19.35 -6.91 4.47
CA GLU A 335 -19.04 -8.33 4.61
C GLU A 335 -18.75 -8.76 6.06
N GLU A 336 -19.29 -9.90 6.47
CA GLU A 336 -18.98 -10.51 7.77
C GLU A 336 -17.62 -11.22 7.80
N GLY A 337 -17.08 -11.42 9.01
CA GLY A 337 -15.89 -12.23 9.28
C GLY A 337 -14.60 -11.42 9.48
N SER A 338 -13.44 -12.07 9.56
CA SER A 338 -12.17 -11.37 9.82
C SER A 338 -11.74 -10.55 8.60
N ARG A 339 -11.60 -9.24 8.79
CA ARG A 339 -11.27 -8.26 7.76
C ARG A 339 -10.07 -7.41 8.16
N ASP A 340 -9.31 -7.00 7.15
CA ASP A 340 -8.26 -6.01 7.29
C ASP A 340 -8.59 -4.75 6.49
N ILE A 341 -8.34 -3.58 7.09
CA ILE A 341 -8.19 -2.30 6.39
C ILE A 341 -6.72 -1.91 6.46
N GLY A 342 -6.04 -1.86 5.31
CA GLY A 342 -4.63 -1.51 5.24
C GLY A 342 -4.37 -0.18 4.58
N ILE A 343 -3.38 0.55 5.09
CA ILE A 343 -2.88 1.81 4.56
C ILE A 343 -1.54 1.52 3.87
N ASN A 344 -1.46 1.84 2.57
CA ASN A 344 -0.30 1.50 1.78
C ASN A 344 0.96 2.21 2.30
N GLY A 345 1.97 1.42 2.67
CA GLY A 345 3.25 1.92 3.17
C GLY A 345 3.29 2.23 4.67
N LEU A 346 2.22 1.95 5.41
CA LEU A 346 2.16 2.26 6.85
C LEU A 346 1.85 1.03 7.71
N GLY A 347 0.80 0.29 7.40
CA GLY A 347 0.35 -0.86 8.20
C GLY A 347 -1.13 -1.17 7.99
N TRP A 348 -1.74 -1.96 8.87
CA TRP A 348 -3.16 -2.31 8.76
C TRP A 348 -3.85 -2.51 10.10
N LEU A 349 -5.18 -2.51 10.05
CA LEU A 349 -6.08 -2.81 11.15
C LEU A 349 -6.84 -4.08 10.81
N SER A 350 -6.83 -5.03 11.72
CA SER A 350 -7.67 -6.24 11.70
C SER A 350 -8.89 -6.05 12.58
N PHE A 351 -10.05 -6.55 12.17
CA PHE A 351 -11.30 -6.50 12.93
C PHE A 351 -12.29 -7.55 12.41
N ILE A 352 -13.38 -7.74 13.15
CA ILE A 352 -14.50 -8.55 12.67
C ILE A 352 -15.49 -7.65 11.94
N GLY A 353 -15.59 -7.84 10.62
CA GLY A 353 -16.60 -7.24 9.77
C GLY A 353 -18.00 -7.69 10.19
N ALA A 354 -18.90 -6.72 10.27
CA ALA A 354 -20.29 -6.83 10.68
C ALA A 354 -21.04 -5.54 10.28
N ASN A 355 -20.96 -5.17 9.00
CA ASN A 355 -21.57 -3.97 8.42
C ASN A 355 -21.17 -2.66 9.12
N GLN A 356 -19.89 -2.30 9.02
CA GLN A 356 -19.34 -1.07 9.58
C GLN A 356 -18.87 -0.10 8.51
N THR A 357 -18.99 1.20 8.77
CA THR A 357 -18.43 2.26 7.93
C THR A 357 -17.27 2.93 8.66
N PHE A 358 -16.08 2.90 8.08
CA PHE A 358 -14.89 3.57 8.61
C PHE A 358 -14.55 4.81 7.78
N ARG A 359 -14.16 5.89 8.45
CA ARG A 359 -13.59 7.07 7.81
C ARG A 359 -12.08 7.08 7.98
N LEU A 360 -11.35 7.10 6.87
CA LEU A 360 -9.89 7.22 6.83
C LEU A 360 -9.49 8.63 6.40
N TYR A 361 -8.51 9.20 7.08
CA TYR A 361 -7.81 10.42 6.66
C TYR A 361 -6.38 10.00 6.34
N LEU A 362 -6.04 10.02 5.05
CA LEU A 362 -4.76 9.53 4.53
C LEU A 362 -4.04 10.64 3.78
N PRO A 363 -2.70 10.69 3.76
CA PRO A 363 -1.97 11.69 3.00
C PRO A 363 -2.38 11.66 1.52
N LYS A 364 -2.39 12.82 0.87
CA LYS A 364 -2.87 12.94 -0.51
C LYS A 364 -2.24 11.94 -1.47
N GLY A 365 -3.10 11.24 -2.21
CA GLY A 365 -2.70 10.21 -3.16
C GLY A 365 -2.23 8.89 -2.55
N VAL A 366 -2.30 8.71 -1.22
CA VAL A 366 -2.05 7.43 -0.57
C VAL A 366 -3.26 6.50 -0.75
N SER A 367 -2.98 5.26 -1.14
CA SER A 367 -3.99 4.22 -1.29
C SER A 367 -4.23 3.42 -0.01
N PHE A 368 -5.39 2.75 0.03
CA PHE A 368 -5.75 1.78 1.05
C PHE A 368 -6.36 0.54 0.38
N TYR A 369 -6.47 -0.55 1.14
CA TYR A 369 -7.10 -1.78 0.69
C TYR A 369 -7.98 -2.38 1.78
N THR A 370 -8.97 -3.17 1.36
CA THR A 370 -9.74 -4.05 2.22
C THR A 370 -9.55 -5.50 1.76
N THR A 371 -9.39 -6.42 2.71
CA THR A 371 -9.20 -7.84 2.41
C THR A 371 -9.72 -8.70 3.57
N ARG A 372 -9.80 -10.02 3.36
CA ARG A 372 -9.86 -10.97 4.47
C ARG A 372 -8.57 -10.89 5.26
N SER A 373 -8.64 -11.10 6.58
CA SER A 373 -7.46 -10.92 7.41
C SER A 373 -6.30 -11.82 7.00
N LYS A 374 -5.14 -11.19 6.79
CA LYS A 374 -3.87 -11.86 6.49
C LYS A 374 -3.37 -12.66 7.70
N ILE A 375 -3.59 -12.12 8.90
CA ILE A 375 -3.33 -12.81 10.17
C ILE A 375 -4.67 -13.20 10.75
N GLN A 376 -4.93 -14.49 10.84
CA GLN A 376 -6.08 -15.00 11.57
C GLN A 376 -5.67 -15.19 13.04
N ASP A 377 -6.50 -14.70 13.96
CA ASP A 377 -6.30 -15.03 15.37
C ASP A 377 -6.51 -16.54 15.54
N VAL A 378 -5.45 -17.25 15.91
CA VAL A 378 -5.56 -18.65 16.35
C VAL A 378 -6.40 -18.62 17.63
N LYS A 379 -7.53 -19.31 17.61
CA LYS A 379 -8.46 -19.40 18.75
C LYS A 379 -7.82 -20.01 19.98
#